data_AF-A0A1M2YRY1-F1
#
_entry.id   AF-A0A1M2YRY1-F1
#
_cell.length_a   1.000
_cell.length_b   1.000
_cell.length_c   1.000
_cell.angle_alpha   90.00
_cell.angle_beta   90.00
_cell.angle_gamma   90.00
#
_symmetry.space_group_name_H-M   'P 1'
#
loop_
_entity.id
_entity.type
_entity.pdbx_description
1 polymer ?
#
loop_
_entity_poly.entity_id
_entity_poly.type
_entity_poly.pdbx_seq_one_letter_code
_entity_poly.pdbx_strand_id
1 'polypeptide(L)'
;MTLYWIGHYNASRMQGFSADQLAKLPGRDQSFVAVGDGISRFNDEHYSYFTRADLPGYLARCYRTGAKSRPELYCSAGYRLTPEIGLIYDFRADADDFAERSRAADARARKVVERLQAH
;
A
#
# COMPACT_ATOMS: atom_id res chain seq x y z
N MET A 1 -13.93 9.30 -0.01
CA MET A 1 -13.95 8.89 1.42
C MET A 1 -12.70 8.06 1.66
N THR A 2 -11.85 8.44 2.60
CA THR A 2 -10.64 7.65 2.94
C THR A 2 -11.00 6.67 4.03
N LEU A 3 -10.87 5.37 3.75
CA LEU A 3 -11.06 4.32 4.73
C LEU A 3 -9.75 4.12 5.50
N TYR A 4 -9.84 4.02 6.83
CA TYR A 4 -8.75 3.58 7.69
C TYR A 4 -9.25 2.36 8.46
N TRP A 5 -8.48 1.28 8.45
CA TRP A 5 -8.77 0.09 9.24
C TRP A 5 -7.56 -0.27 10.10
N ILE A 6 -7.80 -0.36 11.40
CA ILE A 6 -6.80 -0.71 12.41
C ILE A 6 -7.39 -1.87 13.22
N GLY A 7 -6.61 -2.91 13.43
CA GLY A 7 -7.05 -4.05 14.22
C GLY A 7 -6.04 -5.17 14.23
N HIS A 8 -6.45 -6.30 14.82
CA HIS A 8 -5.66 -7.51 14.80
C HIS A 8 -5.28 -7.87 13.36
N TYR A 9 -3.98 -8.07 13.15
CA TYR A 9 -3.42 -8.51 11.89
C TYR A 9 -4.09 -9.82 11.50
N ASN A 10 -4.93 -9.74 10.48
CA ASN A 10 -5.59 -10.88 9.90
C ASN A 10 -5.18 -10.94 8.43
N ALA A 11 -4.32 -11.91 8.09
CA ALA A 11 -3.83 -12.08 6.73
C ALA A 11 -4.95 -12.26 5.70
N SER A 12 -6.13 -12.75 6.08
CA SER A 12 -7.32 -12.92 5.23
C SER A 12 -8.06 -11.61 4.97
N ARG A 13 -8.10 -10.70 5.95
CA ARG A 13 -8.66 -9.34 5.76
C ARG A 13 -7.66 -8.35 5.18
N MET A 14 -6.37 -8.61 5.39
CA MET A 14 -5.25 -7.84 4.85
C MET A 14 -4.65 -8.50 3.60
N GLN A 15 -5.39 -9.40 2.92
CA GLN A 15 -4.96 -10.02 1.68
C GLN A 15 -4.58 -8.94 0.66
N GLY A 16 -3.28 -8.85 0.36
CA GLY A 16 -2.72 -7.89 -0.59
C GLY A 16 -1.93 -6.73 0.01
N PHE A 17 -1.70 -6.68 1.34
CA PHE A 17 -1.11 -5.50 1.99
C PHE A 17 0.01 -5.80 3.02
N SER A 18 0.72 -6.94 2.93
CA SER A 18 1.95 -7.12 3.69
C SER A 18 3.01 -7.84 2.85
N ALA A 19 4.29 -7.45 3.01
CA ALA A 19 5.39 -8.05 2.26
C ALA A 19 5.51 -9.58 2.46
N ASP A 20 5.00 -10.13 3.55
CA ASP A 20 4.94 -11.57 3.82
C ASP A 20 4.01 -12.32 2.84
N GLN A 21 3.02 -11.63 2.28
CA GLN A 21 2.14 -12.16 1.24
C GLN A 21 2.73 -11.97 -0.17
N LEU A 22 3.68 -11.02 -0.35
CA LEU A 22 4.43 -10.83 -1.59
C LEU A 22 5.14 -12.11 -2.03
N ALA A 23 5.70 -12.86 -1.07
CA ALA A 23 6.35 -14.15 -1.31
C ALA A 23 5.37 -15.27 -1.74
N LYS A 24 4.06 -15.06 -1.55
CA LYS A 24 2.99 -16.02 -1.84
C LYS A 24 2.19 -15.63 -3.09
N LEU A 25 2.45 -14.47 -3.69
CA LEU A 25 1.80 -14.08 -4.94
C LEU A 25 2.31 -14.99 -6.07
N PRO A 26 1.41 -15.69 -6.79
CA PRO A 26 1.80 -16.49 -7.94
C PRO A 26 2.32 -15.59 -9.06
N GLY A 27 3.42 -15.98 -9.73
CA GLY A 27 3.99 -15.21 -10.84
C GLY A 27 5.23 -14.37 -10.49
N ARG A 28 6.12 -14.87 -9.62
CA ARG A 28 7.41 -14.25 -9.25
C ARG A 28 8.38 -13.95 -10.42
N ASP A 29 7.99 -14.30 -11.65
CA ASP A 29 8.60 -13.83 -12.91
C ASP A 29 8.26 -12.38 -13.26
N GLN A 30 7.40 -11.71 -12.50
CA GLN A 30 7.17 -10.28 -12.65
C GLN A 30 8.33 -9.51 -12.03
N SER A 31 9.27 -9.09 -12.88
CA SER A 31 10.40 -8.24 -12.51
C SER A 31 9.93 -6.99 -11.77
N PHE A 32 10.38 -6.81 -10.53
CA PHE A 32 10.22 -5.55 -9.81
C PHE A 32 10.91 -4.44 -10.61
N VAL A 33 10.16 -3.41 -10.95
CA VAL A 33 10.69 -2.21 -11.61
C VAL A 33 10.86 -1.14 -10.55
N ALA A 34 12.08 -0.65 -10.37
CA ALA A 34 12.32 0.54 -9.56
C ALA A 34 11.71 1.75 -10.26
N VAL A 35 10.83 2.47 -9.57
CA VAL A 35 10.15 3.67 -10.12
C VAL A 35 10.65 4.98 -9.51
N GLY A 36 11.70 4.92 -8.70
CA GLY A 36 12.30 6.08 -8.01
C GLY A 36 11.91 6.15 -6.53
N ASP A 37 12.63 6.97 -5.76
CA ASP A 37 12.35 7.25 -4.34
C ASP A 37 12.19 6.03 -3.42
N GLY A 38 12.91 4.94 -3.70
CA GLY A 38 12.82 3.70 -2.95
C GLY A 38 11.50 2.94 -3.17
N ILE A 39 10.74 3.29 -4.21
CA ILE A 39 9.53 2.59 -4.62
C ILE A 39 9.88 1.53 -5.65
N SER A 40 9.38 0.32 -5.43
CA SER A 40 9.38 -0.72 -6.45
C SER A 40 7.95 -1.06 -6.85
N ARG A 41 7.76 -1.34 -8.14
CA ARG A 41 6.46 -1.68 -8.72
C ARG A 41 6.51 -3.03 -9.40
N PHE A 42 5.43 -3.78 -9.29
CA PHE A 42 5.14 -4.94 -10.14
C PHE A 42 3.64 -4.96 -10.47
N ASN A 43 3.21 -5.73 -11.46
CA ASN A 43 1.83 -5.70 -11.94
C ASN A 43 1.33 -7.11 -12.25
N ASP A 44 0.14 -7.44 -11.79
CA ASP A 44 -0.61 -8.57 -12.34
C ASP A 44 -1.59 -8.09 -13.44
N GLU A 45 -2.47 -8.98 -13.90
CA GLU A 45 -3.45 -8.68 -14.94
C GLU A 45 -4.47 -7.60 -14.56
N HIS A 46 -4.62 -7.30 -13.27
CA HIS A 46 -5.69 -6.46 -12.72
C HIS A 46 -5.20 -5.26 -11.92
N TYR A 47 -4.01 -5.35 -11.31
CA TYR A 47 -3.52 -4.43 -10.31
C TYR A 47 -2.05 -4.09 -10.51
N SER A 48 -1.70 -2.86 -10.11
CA SER A 48 -0.33 -2.43 -9.89
C SER A 48 -0.03 -2.49 -8.40
N TYR A 49 1.05 -3.17 -8.05
CA TYR A 49 1.52 -3.29 -6.68
C TYR A 49 2.75 -2.45 -6.46
N PHE A 50 2.83 -1.81 -5.30
CA PHE A 50 3.94 -0.94 -4.95
C PHE A 50 4.47 -1.28 -3.56
N THR A 51 5.80 -1.36 -3.44
CA THR A 51 6.51 -1.51 -2.17
C THR A 51 7.34 -0.26 -1.89
N ARG A 52 7.71 -0.09 -0.61
CA ARG A 52 8.48 1.04 -0.10
C ARG A 52 9.71 0.54 0.64
N ALA A 53 10.89 0.98 0.22
CA ALA A 53 12.15 0.65 0.90
C ALA A 53 12.25 1.30 2.29
N ASP A 54 11.65 2.48 2.47
CA ASP A 54 11.64 3.20 3.75
C ASP A 54 10.67 2.61 4.79
N LEU A 55 9.78 1.71 4.37
CA LEU A 55 8.80 1.08 5.25
C LEU A 55 8.68 -0.42 4.95
N PRO A 56 9.56 -1.26 5.54
CA PRO A 56 9.52 -2.71 5.34
C PRO A 56 8.15 -3.29 5.72
N GLY A 57 7.65 -4.21 4.90
CA GLY A 57 6.31 -4.77 5.08
C GLY A 57 5.20 -4.00 4.37
N TYR A 58 5.46 -2.76 3.92
CA TYR A 58 4.51 -1.96 3.14
C TYR A 58 4.21 -2.59 1.79
N LEU A 59 2.91 -2.67 1.50
CA LEU A 59 2.41 -3.05 0.20
C LEU A 59 1.15 -2.24 -0.12
N ALA A 60 1.16 -1.59 -1.28
CA ALA A 60 -0.03 -0.99 -1.87
C ALA A 60 -0.49 -1.81 -3.07
N ARG A 61 -1.79 -2.10 -3.12
CA ARG A 61 -2.47 -2.61 -4.31
C ARG A 61 -3.29 -1.47 -4.90
N CYS A 62 -2.99 -1.14 -6.14
CA CYS A 62 -3.61 -0.04 -6.85
C CYS A 62 -4.30 -0.52 -8.12
N TYR A 63 -5.44 0.08 -8.44
CA TYR A 63 -6.08 -0.05 -9.74
C TYR A 63 -6.28 1.32 -10.36
N ARG A 64 -6.26 1.37 -11.69
CA ARG A 64 -6.43 2.62 -12.42
C ARG A 64 -7.91 3.01 -12.44
N THR A 65 -8.23 4.22 -11.99
CA THR A 65 -9.60 4.78 -11.96
C THR A 65 -9.82 5.91 -12.95
N GLY A 66 -8.77 6.36 -13.66
CA GLY A 66 -8.83 7.46 -14.63
C GLY A 66 -8.84 7.06 -16.10
N ALA A 67 -9.13 8.05 -16.95
CA ALA A 67 -8.94 7.94 -18.40
C ALA A 67 -7.47 7.67 -18.74
N LYS A 68 -7.20 7.02 -19.88
CA LYS A 68 -5.82 6.67 -20.31
C LYS A 68 -4.84 7.85 -20.31
N SER A 69 -5.34 9.08 -20.52
CA SER A 69 -4.54 10.32 -20.58
C SER A 69 -4.17 10.92 -19.22
N ARG A 70 -4.86 10.55 -18.13
CA ARG A 70 -4.54 10.95 -16.75
C ARG A 70 -4.85 9.77 -15.83
N PRO A 71 -3.95 8.78 -15.77
CA PRO A 71 -4.19 7.56 -15.03
C PRO A 71 -4.09 7.81 -13.52
N GLU A 72 -5.19 8.24 -12.91
CA GLU A 72 -5.34 8.24 -11.46
C GLU A 72 -5.33 6.79 -10.97
N LEU A 73 -4.58 6.53 -9.89
CA LEU A 73 -4.53 5.28 -9.18
C LEU A 73 -5.36 5.41 -7.90
N TYR A 74 -6.28 4.47 -7.71
CA TYR A 74 -6.88 4.21 -6.41
C TYR A 74 -6.12 3.08 -5.74
N CYS A 75 -5.58 3.35 -4.56
CA CYS A 75 -4.69 2.44 -3.85
C CYS A 75 -5.27 2.11 -2.48
N SER A 76 -5.24 0.82 -2.15
CA SER A 76 -5.30 0.36 -0.78
C SER A 76 -3.88 0.00 -0.36
N ALA A 77 -3.43 0.48 0.78
CA ALA A 77 -2.11 0.21 1.33
C ALA A 77 -2.22 -0.37 2.72
N GLY A 78 -1.22 -1.16 3.10
CA GLY A 78 -1.12 -1.62 4.47
C GLY A 78 0.24 -2.20 4.81
N TYR A 79 0.39 -2.43 6.11
CA TYR A 79 1.55 -3.06 6.73
C TYR A 79 1.26 -3.39 8.19
N ARG A 80 2.16 -4.14 8.82
CA ARG A 80 2.13 -4.41 10.26
C ARG A 80 2.74 -3.25 11.04
N LEU A 81 2.03 -2.78 12.06
CA LEU A 81 2.55 -1.85 13.07
C LEU A 81 3.28 -2.59 14.19
N THR A 82 2.74 -3.74 14.59
CA THR A 82 3.33 -4.69 15.55
C THR A 82 3.15 -6.11 15.02
N PRO A 83 3.67 -7.16 15.68
CA PRO A 83 3.38 -8.55 15.29
C PRO A 83 1.88 -8.86 15.24
N GLU A 84 1.08 -8.18 16.05
CA GLU A 84 -0.35 -8.46 16.22
C GLU A 84 -1.26 -7.40 15.60
N ILE A 85 -0.77 -6.18 15.32
CA ILE A 85 -1.58 -5.06 14.84
C ILE A 85 -1.13 -4.66 13.45
N GLY A 86 -2.09 -4.53 12.54
CA GLY A 86 -1.88 -3.99 11.20
C GLY A 86 -2.65 -2.70 10.96
N LEU A 87 -2.20 -1.96 9.95
CA LEU A 87 -2.83 -0.76 9.45
C LEU A 87 -3.15 -0.94 7.96
N ILE A 88 -4.39 -0.63 7.58
CA ILE A 88 -4.80 -0.48 6.17
C ILE A 88 -5.42 0.89 5.96
N TYR A 89 -5.12 1.51 4.83
CA TYR A 89 -5.73 2.77 4.44
C TYR A 89 -5.79 2.91 2.93
N ASP A 90 -6.77 3.70 2.48
CA ASP A 90 -6.93 4.02 1.06
C ASP A 90 -6.37 5.41 0.73
N PHE A 91 -5.84 5.56 -0.47
CA PHE A 91 -5.45 6.87 -0.99
C PHE A 91 -5.51 6.88 -2.51
N ARG A 92 -5.48 8.09 -3.07
CA ARG A 92 -5.36 8.32 -4.51
C ARG A 92 -4.01 8.96 -4.80
N ALA A 93 -3.43 8.57 -5.93
CA ALA A 93 -2.21 9.14 -6.44
C ALA A 93 -2.19 9.03 -7.97
N ASP A 94 -1.44 9.90 -8.62
CA ASP A 94 -0.98 9.65 -9.97
C ASP A 94 0.30 8.79 -9.93
N ALA A 95 0.67 8.19 -11.06
CA ALA A 95 1.90 7.41 -11.11
C ALA A 95 3.15 8.25 -10.79
N ASP A 96 3.14 9.52 -11.22
CA ASP A 96 4.27 10.45 -11.09
C ASP A 96 4.43 11.00 -9.67
N ASP A 97 3.34 11.10 -8.89
CA ASP A 97 3.36 11.61 -7.51
C ASP A 97 3.14 10.51 -6.45
N PHE A 98 3.15 9.24 -6.87
CA PHE A 98 2.85 8.08 -6.03
C PHE A 98 3.65 8.07 -4.73
N ALA A 99 4.98 8.28 -4.80
CA ALA A 99 5.85 8.23 -3.64
C ALA A 99 5.47 9.28 -2.58
N GLU A 100 5.24 10.53 -3.02
CA GLU A 100 4.86 11.63 -2.14
C GLU A 100 3.47 11.39 -1.54
N ARG A 101 2.49 11.05 -2.37
CA ARG A 101 1.10 10.81 -1.94
C ARG A 101 1.00 9.64 -0.98
N SER A 102 1.74 8.57 -1.25
CA SER A 102 1.82 7.38 -0.38
C SER A 102 2.37 7.74 0.99
N ARG A 103 3.50 8.47 1.06
CA ARG A 103 4.09 8.93 2.32
C ARG A 103 3.16 9.86 3.10
N ALA A 104 2.51 10.81 2.41
CA ALA A 104 1.58 11.72 3.05
C ALA A 104 0.33 11.00 3.59
N ALA A 105 -0.19 10.00 2.86
CA ALA A 105 -1.30 9.17 3.31
C ALA A 105 -0.91 8.32 4.53
N ASP A 106 0.27 7.71 4.50
CA ASP A 106 0.84 6.94 5.60
C ASP A 106 0.98 7.78 6.88
N ALA A 107 1.56 8.97 6.78
CA ALA A 107 1.72 9.89 7.90
C ALA A 107 0.36 10.28 8.51
N ARG A 108 -0.68 10.48 7.70
CA ARG A 108 -2.04 10.72 8.19
C ARG A 108 -2.62 9.49 8.89
N ALA A 109 -2.44 8.30 8.32
CA ALA A 109 -2.92 7.06 8.89
C ALA A 109 -2.27 6.77 10.26
N ARG A 110 -0.96 6.98 10.39
CA ARG A 110 -0.22 6.85 11.66
C ARG A 110 -0.73 7.82 12.74
N LYS A 111 -0.99 9.08 12.39
CA LYS A 111 -1.58 10.04 13.35
C LYS A 111 -2.94 9.59 13.88
N VAL A 112 -3.75 8.91 13.07
CA VAL A 112 -5.02 8.33 13.54
C VAL A 112 -4.77 7.19 14.53
N VAL A 113 -3.81 6.31 14.23
CA VAL A 113 -3.41 5.22 15.15
C VAL A 113 -2.91 5.78 16.49
N GLU A 114 -2.00 6.75 16.46
CA GLU A 114 -1.44 7.37 17.67
C GLU A 114 -2.54 7.97 18.56
N ARG A 115 -3.54 8.61 17.95
CA ARG A 115 -4.71 9.13 18.69
C ARG A 115 -5.57 8.05 19.31
N LEU A 116 -5.71 6.89 18.67
CA LEU A 116 -6.49 5.77 19.21
C LEU A 116 -5.76 5.03 20.33
N GLN A 117 -4.44 5.13 20.41
CA GLN A 117 -3.62 4.49 21.45
C GLN A 117 -3.38 5.39 22.67
N ALA A 118 -3.65 6.70 22.55
CA ALA A 118 -3.52 7.67 23.64
C ALA A 118 -4.73 7.71 24.60
N HIS A 119 -5.73 6.86 24.37
CA HIS A 119 -6.96 6.71 25.14
C HIS A 119 -7.14 5.24 25.57
#